data_AF-A0A8J6M390-F1
#
_entry.id   AF-A0A8J6M390-F1
#
_cell.length_a   1.000
_cell.length_b   1.000
_cell.length_c   1.000
_cell.angle_alpha   90.00
_cell.angle_beta   90.00
_cell.angle_gamma   90.00
#
_symmetry.space_group_name_H-M   'P 1'
#
loop_
_entity.id
_entity.type
_entity.pdbx_description
1 polymer ?
#
loop_
_entity_poly.entity_id
_entity_poly.type
_entity_poly.pdbx_seq_one_letter_code
_entity_poly.pdbx_strand_id
1 'polypeptide(L)'
;MFNKRLKNQLIELQQVNTNQQAYIESIRNHVAYIEFTPTGEVTYVNSLFLNVVGYSQQEIVNQHHKIFCDPAYAHSQQYKQFWRDLADGKVKQGLFKRLDKQQNTLWLDATYFPVVINGKVQKVVKIASDNTTHYTHLQRQLSVAEALDKALAIIEFEPDGHIITANKNFLETMGYALRDIQSKHHRMFCHEAFYQENPAFWQQLAGGQYKQGQFERKNANGDSIWLEATYIPIFDDNGQVCKIIKFASDITERINQNQAIKQAAEIAYHASNHTTTLSQDGSNLLKDTIDYSRNIDHQVELAVELIEQLNTQSSQISTIVSTITQIADQTNLLALNAAIEAARAGESGRGFAVVADEVRLLASRTTSSTDEIGDVVKHNQQLTSNITRQISSVAQSVKKSNELISDVSTVIEKIAGSAQNVTDTVSSLSIDRKAG
;
A
#
# COMPACT_ATOMS: atom_id res chain seq x y z
N MET A 1 -66.62 11.39 -87.28
CA MET A 1 -66.86 11.65 -85.84
C MET A 1 -66.12 10.71 -84.87
N PHE A 2 -65.64 9.53 -85.29
CA PHE A 2 -65.02 8.52 -84.38
C PHE A 2 -63.69 8.92 -83.70
N ASN A 3 -63.01 9.99 -84.15
CA ASN A 3 -61.64 10.30 -83.71
C ASN A 3 -61.57 11.34 -82.55
N LYS A 4 -62.64 12.12 -82.30
CA LYS A 4 -62.60 13.23 -81.33
C LYS A 4 -62.63 12.75 -79.87
N ARG A 5 -63.39 11.69 -79.57
CA ARG A 5 -63.49 11.10 -78.22
C ARG A 5 -62.20 10.38 -77.79
N LEU A 6 -61.62 9.58 -78.69
CA LEU A 6 -60.32 8.93 -78.48
C LEU A 6 -59.19 9.96 -78.31
N LYS A 7 -59.20 11.05 -79.08
CA LYS A 7 -58.23 12.16 -78.90
C LYS A 7 -58.36 12.83 -77.54
N ASN A 8 -59.59 13.10 -77.07
CA ASN A 8 -59.78 13.70 -75.74
C ASN A 8 -59.33 12.77 -74.61
N GLN A 9 -59.64 11.47 -74.69
CA GLN A 9 -59.15 10.48 -73.73
C GLN A 9 -57.63 10.33 -73.76
N LEU A 10 -57.01 10.41 -74.94
CA LEU A 10 -55.55 10.39 -75.07
C LEU A 10 -54.92 11.62 -74.40
N ILE A 11 -55.48 12.80 -74.58
CA ILE A 11 -55.01 14.04 -73.93
C ILE A 11 -55.14 13.93 -72.41
N GLU A 12 -56.27 13.42 -71.91
CA GLU A 12 -56.49 13.23 -70.47
C GLU A 12 -55.51 12.21 -69.87
N LEU A 13 -55.28 11.07 -70.53
CA LEU A 13 -54.28 10.08 -70.12
C LEU A 13 -52.86 10.64 -70.19
N GLN A 14 -52.54 11.45 -71.19
CA GLN A 14 -51.25 12.15 -71.29
C GLN A 14 -51.07 13.11 -70.11
N GLN A 15 -52.10 13.89 -69.76
CA GLN A 15 -52.05 14.82 -68.64
C GLN A 15 -51.91 14.11 -67.29
N VAL A 16 -52.64 13.01 -67.09
CA VAL A 16 -52.49 12.16 -65.89
C VAL A 16 -51.08 11.58 -65.81
N ASN A 17 -50.53 11.07 -66.92
CA ASN A 17 -49.18 10.53 -66.97
C ASN A 17 -48.14 11.63 -66.69
N THR A 18 -48.29 12.82 -67.27
CA THR A 18 -47.42 13.98 -66.99
C THR A 18 -47.45 14.35 -65.52
N ASN A 19 -48.63 14.40 -64.89
CA ASN A 19 -48.75 14.69 -63.46
C ASN A 19 -48.08 13.61 -62.60
N GLN A 20 -48.30 12.32 -62.90
CA GLN A 20 -47.66 11.21 -62.18
C GLN A 20 -46.14 11.24 -62.30
N GLN A 21 -45.62 11.54 -63.50
CA GLN A 21 -44.19 11.71 -63.74
C GLN A 21 -43.61 12.86 -62.92
N ALA A 22 -44.30 14.01 -62.88
CA ALA A 22 -43.87 15.17 -62.09
C ALA A 22 -43.80 14.86 -60.58
N TYR A 23 -44.74 14.09 -60.02
CA TYR A 23 -44.67 13.67 -58.62
C TYR A 23 -43.48 12.74 -58.34
N ILE A 24 -43.24 11.75 -59.20
CA ILE A 24 -42.12 10.82 -59.04
C ILE A 24 -40.79 11.58 -59.16
N GLU A 25 -40.68 12.50 -60.11
CA GLU A 25 -39.49 13.32 -60.29
C GLU A 25 -39.24 14.24 -59.10
N SER A 26 -40.30 14.85 -58.54
CA SER A 26 -40.21 15.65 -57.32
C SER A 26 -39.62 14.85 -56.15
N ILE A 27 -40.09 13.61 -55.93
CA ILE A 27 -39.52 12.72 -54.91
C ILE A 27 -38.05 12.40 -55.23
N ARG A 28 -37.76 11.99 -56.47
CA ARG A 28 -36.39 11.65 -56.90
C ARG A 28 -35.41 12.82 -56.77
N ASN A 29 -35.87 14.07 -56.79
CA ASN A 29 -35.01 15.23 -56.62
C ASN A 29 -34.70 15.59 -55.16
N HIS A 30 -35.39 14.97 -54.19
CA HIS A 30 -35.27 15.33 -52.77
C HIS A 30 -34.87 14.17 -51.85
N VAL A 31 -34.92 12.92 -52.31
CA VAL A 31 -34.47 11.75 -51.51
C VAL A 31 -33.43 10.93 -52.27
N ALA A 32 -32.49 10.31 -51.55
CA ALA A 32 -31.58 9.35 -52.18
C ALA A 32 -32.38 8.16 -52.72
N TYR A 33 -32.28 7.93 -54.03
CA TYR A 33 -33.17 7.05 -54.78
C TYR A 33 -32.39 6.12 -55.70
N ILE A 34 -32.71 4.82 -55.64
CA ILE A 34 -32.10 3.79 -56.49
C ILE A 34 -33.15 2.72 -56.85
N GLU A 35 -33.08 2.21 -58.07
CA GLU A 35 -33.94 1.14 -58.57
C GLU A 35 -33.11 -0.10 -58.88
N PHE A 36 -33.73 -1.25 -58.66
CA PHE A 36 -33.16 -2.54 -58.95
C PHE A 36 -34.13 -3.40 -59.76
N THR A 37 -33.60 -4.36 -60.52
CA THR A 37 -34.36 -5.51 -60.99
C THR A 37 -34.89 -6.32 -59.79
N PRO A 38 -35.88 -7.22 -59.98
CA PRO A 38 -36.33 -8.12 -58.91
C PRO A 38 -35.23 -9.04 -58.36
N THR A 39 -34.14 -9.22 -59.11
CA THR A 39 -32.96 -10.00 -58.71
C THR A 39 -31.87 -9.15 -58.05
N GLY A 40 -32.00 -7.82 -58.03
CA GLY A 40 -31.12 -6.92 -57.29
C GLY A 40 -30.01 -6.24 -58.08
N GLU A 41 -30.10 -6.20 -59.41
CA GLU A 41 -29.21 -5.44 -60.30
C GLU A 41 -29.70 -4.00 -60.42
N VAL A 42 -28.80 -3.01 -60.31
CA VAL A 42 -29.16 -1.59 -60.36
C VAL A 42 -29.57 -1.19 -61.78
N THR A 43 -30.79 -0.66 -61.92
CA THR A 43 -31.32 -0.16 -63.20
C THR A 43 -31.30 1.36 -63.30
N TYR A 44 -31.42 2.06 -62.18
CA TYR A 44 -31.43 3.52 -62.11
C TYR A 44 -30.95 4.00 -60.75
N VAL A 45 -30.34 5.18 -60.70
CA VAL A 45 -29.89 5.83 -59.46
C VAL A 45 -29.85 7.34 -59.67
N ASN A 46 -30.18 8.11 -58.64
CA ASN A 46 -30.08 9.58 -58.68
C ASN A 46 -28.76 10.09 -58.07
N SER A 47 -28.46 11.37 -58.30
CA SER A 47 -27.26 12.04 -57.77
C SER A 47 -27.19 12.02 -56.24
N LEU A 48 -28.33 12.17 -55.55
CA LEU A 48 -28.39 12.16 -54.09
C LEU A 48 -27.88 10.82 -53.52
N PHE A 49 -28.28 9.69 -54.10
CA PHE A 49 -27.78 8.39 -53.67
C PHE A 49 -26.31 8.21 -54.01
N LEU A 50 -25.87 8.61 -55.20
CA LEU A 50 -24.46 8.55 -55.62
C LEU A 50 -23.55 9.33 -54.65
N ASN A 51 -23.98 10.51 -54.21
CA ASN A 51 -23.24 11.32 -53.24
C ASN A 51 -23.07 10.62 -51.89
N VAL A 52 -24.07 9.84 -51.44
CA VAL A 52 -24.00 9.08 -50.19
C VAL A 52 -23.03 7.89 -50.30
N VAL A 53 -23.07 7.14 -51.40
CA VAL A 53 -22.26 5.91 -51.55
C VAL A 53 -20.88 6.15 -52.17
N GLY A 54 -20.62 7.32 -52.74
CA GLY A 54 -19.33 7.70 -53.31
C GLY A 54 -18.98 7.04 -54.65
N TYR A 55 -19.94 6.33 -55.27
CA TYR A 55 -19.78 5.73 -56.60
C TYR A 55 -20.28 6.68 -57.69
N SER A 56 -19.77 6.52 -58.90
CA SER A 56 -20.37 7.10 -60.11
C SER A 56 -21.47 6.20 -60.68
N GLN A 57 -22.37 6.76 -61.48
CA GLN A 57 -23.46 6.01 -62.12
C GLN A 57 -22.94 4.85 -62.99
N GLN A 58 -21.86 5.06 -63.73
CA GLN A 58 -21.26 4.05 -64.62
C GLN A 58 -20.70 2.85 -63.83
N GLU A 59 -20.26 3.08 -62.59
CA GLU A 59 -19.68 2.03 -61.74
C GLU A 59 -20.76 1.13 -61.12
N ILE A 60 -22.00 1.60 -60.97
CA ILE A 60 -23.04 0.86 -60.24
C ILE A 60 -24.21 0.40 -61.08
N VAL A 61 -24.53 1.05 -62.21
CA VAL A 61 -25.58 0.56 -63.12
C VAL A 61 -25.16 -0.81 -63.67
N ASN A 62 -26.10 -1.75 -63.72
CA ASN A 62 -25.89 -3.17 -64.03
C ASN A 62 -25.04 -3.95 -63.00
N GLN A 63 -24.58 -3.32 -61.91
CA GLN A 63 -24.01 -4.06 -60.78
C GLN A 63 -25.11 -4.55 -59.85
N HIS A 64 -24.85 -5.66 -59.16
CA HIS A 64 -25.76 -6.16 -58.14
C HIS A 64 -25.58 -5.39 -56.83
N HIS A 65 -26.68 -5.03 -56.17
CA HIS A 65 -26.76 -4.41 -54.83
C HIS A 65 -25.74 -4.91 -53.78
N LYS A 66 -25.26 -6.16 -53.89
CA LYS A 66 -24.24 -6.73 -53.00
C LYS A 66 -22.95 -5.89 -52.92
N ILE A 67 -22.65 -5.05 -53.91
CA ILE A 67 -21.50 -4.13 -53.89
C ILE A 67 -21.55 -3.14 -52.72
N PHE A 68 -22.74 -2.83 -52.20
CA PHE A 68 -22.92 -1.93 -51.06
C PHE A 68 -22.92 -2.69 -49.72
N CYS A 69 -22.72 -4.00 -49.73
CA CYS A 69 -22.92 -4.84 -48.56
C CYS A 69 -21.59 -5.39 -48.05
N ASP A 70 -21.53 -5.63 -46.74
CA ASP A 70 -20.45 -6.42 -46.15
C ASP A 70 -20.37 -7.80 -46.84
N PRO A 71 -19.17 -8.28 -47.23
CA PRO A 71 -19.03 -9.56 -47.92
C PRO A 71 -19.64 -10.74 -47.16
N ALA A 72 -19.52 -10.80 -45.83
CA ALA A 72 -20.09 -11.89 -45.06
C ALA A 72 -21.63 -11.88 -45.12
N TYR A 73 -22.23 -10.68 -45.03
CA TYR A 73 -23.68 -10.51 -45.17
C TYR A 73 -24.16 -10.88 -46.58
N ALA A 74 -23.47 -10.43 -47.63
CA ALA A 74 -23.84 -10.69 -49.02
C ALA A 74 -23.90 -12.19 -49.38
N HIS A 75 -23.12 -13.03 -48.70
CA HIS A 75 -23.13 -14.49 -48.90
C HIS A 75 -24.10 -15.24 -47.98
N SER A 76 -24.75 -14.55 -47.04
CA SER A 76 -25.64 -15.15 -46.04
C SER A 76 -26.98 -15.62 -46.63
N GLN A 77 -27.62 -16.57 -45.94
CA GLN A 77 -29.00 -16.97 -46.27
C GLN A 77 -30.00 -15.82 -46.04
N GLN A 78 -29.72 -14.95 -45.07
CA GLN A 78 -30.54 -13.77 -44.79
C GLN A 78 -30.59 -12.81 -45.99
N TYR A 79 -29.46 -12.58 -46.66
CA TYR A 79 -29.40 -11.75 -47.86
C TYR A 79 -30.16 -12.37 -49.04
N LYS A 80 -30.06 -13.69 -49.22
CA LYS A 80 -30.86 -14.40 -50.24
C LYS A 80 -32.36 -14.29 -49.97
N GLN A 81 -32.77 -14.47 -48.71
CA GLN A 81 -34.17 -14.32 -48.32
C GLN A 81 -34.67 -12.89 -48.49
N PHE A 82 -33.82 -11.89 -48.23
CA PHE A 82 -34.14 -10.48 -48.42
C PHE A 82 -34.61 -10.18 -49.86
N TRP A 83 -33.88 -10.66 -50.87
CA TRP A 83 -34.25 -10.47 -52.28
C TRP A 83 -35.43 -11.34 -52.72
N ARG A 84 -35.58 -12.57 -52.19
CA ARG A 84 -36.78 -13.38 -52.42
C ARG A 84 -38.03 -12.67 -51.92
N ASP A 85 -37.99 -12.16 -50.71
CA ASP A 85 -39.12 -11.44 -50.12
C ASP A 85 -39.50 -10.21 -50.96
N LEU A 86 -38.51 -9.46 -51.47
CA LEU A 86 -38.77 -8.32 -52.36
C LEU A 86 -39.37 -8.75 -53.71
N ALA A 87 -38.87 -9.86 -54.29
CA ALA A 87 -39.41 -10.43 -55.52
C ALA A 87 -40.85 -10.96 -55.32
N ASP A 88 -41.19 -11.41 -54.11
CA ASP A 88 -42.54 -11.84 -53.71
C ASP A 88 -43.46 -10.64 -53.35
N GLY A 89 -42.98 -9.41 -53.50
CA GLY A 89 -43.77 -8.20 -53.25
C GLY A 89 -43.77 -7.71 -51.80
N LYS A 90 -42.96 -8.30 -50.91
CA LYS A 90 -42.87 -7.88 -49.49
C LYS A 90 -41.92 -6.69 -49.35
N VAL A 91 -42.40 -5.63 -48.70
CA VAL A 91 -41.61 -4.44 -48.37
C VAL A 91 -40.55 -4.77 -47.32
N LYS A 92 -39.37 -4.14 -47.43
CA LYS A 92 -38.31 -4.19 -46.40
C LYS A 92 -37.98 -2.78 -45.94
N GLN A 93 -38.09 -2.54 -44.63
CA GLN A 93 -37.82 -1.26 -44.00
C GLN A 93 -36.91 -1.45 -42.78
N GLY A 94 -36.01 -0.50 -42.54
CA GLY A 94 -35.21 -0.44 -41.34
C GLY A 94 -33.86 0.25 -41.55
N LEU A 95 -33.01 0.15 -40.52
CA LEU A 95 -31.65 0.65 -40.56
C LEU A 95 -30.70 -0.43 -41.09
N PHE A 96 -29.98 -0.14 -42.17
CA PHE A 96 -29.11 -1.10 -42.83
C PHE A 96 -27.66 -0.64 -42.85
N LYS A 97 -26.77 -1.49 -42.34
CA LYS A 97 -25.32 -1.34 -42.53
C LYS A 97 -24.95 -1.56 -43.99
N ARG A 98 -24.31 -0.59 -44.62
CA ARG A 98 -23.80 -0.62 -45.99
C ARG A 98 -22.36 -0.11 -46.04
N LEU A 99 -21.73 -0.26 -47.19
CA LEU A 99 -20.37 0.20 -47.45
C LEU A 99 -20.37 1.18 -48.62
N ASP A 100 -19.63 2.28 -48.47
CA ASP A 100 -19.33 3.20 -49.55
C ASP A 100 -18.24 2.63 -50.48
N LYS A 101 -17.84 3.40 -51.49
CA LYS A 101 -16.77 3.01 -52.43
C LYS A 101 -15.42 2.79 -51.74
N GLN A 102 -15.13 3.52 -50.68
CA GLN A 102 -13.89 3.43 -49.91
C GLN A 102 -13.95 2.35 -48.81
N GLN A 103 -15.03 1.56 -48.74
CA GLN A 103 -15.29 0.55 -47.71
C GLN A 103 -15.55 1.12 -46.31
N ASN A 104 -15.91 2.40 -46.19
CA ASN A 104 -16.39 2.95 -44.92
C ASN A 104 -17.82 2.48 -44.65
N THR A 105 -18.14 2.34 -43.36
CA THR A 105 -19.48 1.93 -42.93
C THR A 105 -20.48 3.07 -43.06
N LEU A 106 -21.59 2.79 -43.73
CA LEU A 106 -22.79 3.62 -43.81
C LEU A 106 -23.94 2.98 -43.03
N TRP A 107 -24.72 3.78 -42.32
CA TRP A 107 -25.98 3.38 -41.71
C TRP A 107 -27.13 4.08 -42.40
N LEU A 108 -27.77 3.34 -43.31
CA LEU A 108 -28.85 3.88 -44.14
C LEU A 108 -30.20 3.49 -43.56
N ASP A 109 -30.99 4.47 -43.12
CA ASP A 109 -32.41 4.26 -42.86
C ASP A 109 -33.11 4.22 -44.22
N ALA A 110 -33.64 3.06 -44.58
CA ALA A 110 -34.10 2.82 -45.95
C ALA A 110 -35.35 1.97 -45.99
N THR A 111 -36.12 2.21 -47.05
CA THR A 111 -37.27 1.38 -47.40
C THR A 111 -37.15 0.92 -48.84
N TYR A 112 -37.28 -0.40 -49.05
CA TYR A 112 -37.26 -1.08 -50.33
C TYR A 112 -38.69 -1.47 -50.68
N PHE A 113 -39.21 -0.91 -51.76
CA PHE A 113 -40.58 -1.05 -52.25
C PHE A 113 -40.60 -1.85 -53.57
N PRO A 114 -41.20 -3.04 -53.59
CA PRO A 114 -41.48 -3.75 -54.84
C PRO A 114 -42.56 -3.02 -55.65
N VAL A 115 -42.30 -2.74 -56.93
CA VAL A 115 -43.26 -2.14 -57.86
C VAL A 115 -43.94 -3.26 -58.64
N VAL A 116 -45.22 -3.48 -58.34
CA VAL A 116 -46.03 -4.55 -58.92
C VAL A 116 -46.85 -4.00 -60.09
N ILE A 117 -46.73 -4.62 -61.26
CA ILE A 117 -47.53 -4.31 -62.45
C ILE A 117 -48.11 -5.62 -62.97
N ASN A 118 -49.43 -5.69 -63.17
CA ASN A 118 -50.16 -6.90 -63.60
C ASN A 118 -49.86 -8.13 -62.70
N GLY A 119 -49.79 -7.92 -61.39
CA GLY A 119 -49.57 -8.99 -60.40
C GLY A 119 -48.14 -9.53 -60.32
N LYS A 120 -47.17 -8.94 -61.04
CA LYS A 120 -45.75 -9.33 -60.97
C LYS A 120 -44.89 -8.14 -60.55
N VAL A 121 -43.91 -8.39 -59.67
CA VAL A 121 -42.88 -7.39 -59.32
C VAL A 121 -42.01 -7.15 -60.56
N GLN A 122 -42.03 -5.94 -61.09
CA GLN A 122 -41.19 -5.58 -62.24
C GLN A 122 -39.85 -4.98 -61.83
N LYS A 123 -39.82 -4.28 -60.69
CA LYS A 123 -38.62 -3.66 -60.13
C LYS A 123 -38.76 -3.42 -58.64
N VAL A 124 -37.65 -3.13 -57.97
CA VAL A 124 -37.60 -2.72 -56.57
C VAL A 124 -37.03 -1.31 -56.50
N VAL A 125 -37.78 -0.40 -55.88
CA VAL A 125 -37.34 0.98 -55.62
C VAL A 125 -36.84 1.06 -54.19
N LYS A 126 -35.72 1.73 -53.95
CA LYS A 126 -35.24 2.04 -52.60
C LYS A 126 -35.10 3.54 -52.44
N ILE A 127 -35.66 4.04 -51.35
CA ILE A 127 -35.31 5.37 -50.82
C ILE A 127 -34.45 5.19 -49.57
N ALA A 128 -33.50 6.08 -49.37
CA ALA A 128 -32.61 6.04 -48.21
C ALA A 128 -32.32 7.43 -47.65
N SER A 129 -32.05 7.48 -46.35
CA SER A 129 -31.41 8.60 -45.67
C SER A 129 -30.12 8.12 -45.04
N ASP A 130 -29.05 8.90 -45.15
CA ASP A 130 -27.80 8.64 -44.45
C ASP A 130 -27.91 9.11 -42.99
N ASN A 131 -27.92 8.15 -42.07
CA ASN A 131 -28.00 8.40 -40.63
C ASN A 131 -26.68 8.00 -39.92
N THR A 132 -25.59 7.85 -40.67
CA THR A 132 -24.30 7.33 -40.17
C THR A 132 -23.76 8.13 -39.01
N THR A 133 -23.63 9.45 -39.15
CA THR A 133 -23.05 10.32 -38.12
C THR A 133 -23.84 10.25 -36.82
N HIS A 134 -25.17 10.34 -36.91
CA HIS A 134 -26.04 10.31 -35.75
C HIS A 134 -26.04 8.94 -35.06
N TYR A 135 -26.14 7.85 -35.83
CA TYR A 135 -26.08 6.50 -35.28
C TYR A 135 -24.74 6.21 -34.60
N THR A 136 -23.61 6.56 -35.22
CA THR A 136 -22.29 6.36 -34.64
C THR A 136 -22.09 7.21 -33.38
N HIS A 137 -22.59 8.45 -33.37
CA HIS A 137 -22.56 9.30 -32.18
C HIS A 137 -23.34 8.68 -31.02
N LEU A 138 -24.57 8.23 -31.28
CA LEU A 138 -25.41 7.58 -30.28
C LEU A 138 -24.77 6.29 -29.74
N GLN A 139 -24.26 5.44 -30.62
CA GLN A 139 -23.56 4.21 -30.22
C GLN A 139 -22.34 4.48 -29.34
N ARG A 140 -21.58 5.55 -29.64
CA ARG A 140 -20.45 5.97 -28.82
C ARG A 140 -20.92 6.40 -27.43
N GLN A 141 -22.01 7.17 -27.33
CA GLN A 141 -22.56 7.59 -26.04
C GLN A 141 -23.05 6.39 -25.20
N LEU A 142 -23.76 5.45 -25.84
CA LEU A 142 -24.21 4.21 -25.18
C LEU A 142 -23.02 3.39 -24.67
N SER A 143 -21.98 3.25 -25.48
CA SER A 143 -20.76 2.52 -25.10
C SER A 143 -20.05 3.14 -23.88
N VAL A 144 -20.03 4.49 -23.79
CA VAL A 144 -19.48 5.19 -22.61
C VAL A 144 -20.35 4.95 -21.38
N ALA A 145 -21.69 5.04 -21.52
CA ALA A 145 -22.61 4.77 -20.42
C ALA A 145 -22.47 3.34 -19.88
N GLU A 146 -22.37 2.34 -20.77
CA GLU A 146 -22.13 0.95 -20.39
C GLU A 146 -20.77 0.75 -19.70
N ALA A 147 -19.73 1.45 -20.14
CA ALA A 147 -18.43 1.39 -19.50
C ALA A 147 -18.46 1.95 -18.07
N LEU A 148 -19.17 3.05 -17.84
CA LEU A 148 -19.38 3.63 -16.51
C LEU A 148 -20.22 2.69 -15.63
N ASP A 149 -21.29 2.12 -16.17
CA ASP A 149 -22.17 1.19 -15.45
C ASP A 149 -21.40 -0.05 -14.95
N LYS A 150 -20.46 -0.55 -15.76
CA LYS A 150 -19.59 -1.69 -15.37
C LYS A 150 -18.55 -1.31 -14.33
N ALA A 151 -18.04 -0.08 -14.35
CA ALA A 151 -16.89 0.32 -13.52
C ALA A 151 -17.28 0.93 -12.17
N LEU A 152 -18.44 1.58 -12.07
CA LEU A 152 -18.81 2.39 -10.91
C LEU A 152 -20.13 1.94 -10.30
N ALA A 153 -20.31 2.23 -9.01
CA ALA A 153 -21.61 2.17 -8.37
C ALA A 153 -22.40 3.42 -8.74
N ILE A 154 -23.57 3.23 -9.38
CA ILE A 154 -24.43 4.30 -9.88
C ILE A 154 -25.80 4.21 -9.20
N ILE A 155 -26.29 5.35 -8.74
CA ILE A 155 -27.64 5.50 -8.19
C ILE A 155 -28.24 6.83 -8.63
N GLU A 156 -29.52 6.81 -8.99
CA GLU A 156 -30.29 7.98 -9.41
C GLU A 156 -31.33 8.36 -8.36
N PHE A 157 -31.48 9.67 -8.16
CA PHE A 157 -32.44 10.23 -7.22
C PHE A 157 -33.31 11.29 -7.88
N GLU A 158 -34.51 11.46 -7.35
CA GLU A 158 -35.28 12.68 -7.51
C GLU A 158 -34.54 13.86 -6.87
N PRO A 159 -34.82 15.11 -7.27
CA PRO A 159 -34.15 16.30 -6.71
C PRO A 159 -34.23 16.43 -5.19
N ASP A 160 -35.22 15.78 -4.56
CA ASP A 160 -35.43 15.79 -3.11
C ASP A 160 -34.71 14.66 -2.36
N GLY A 161 -34.10 13.70 -3.06
CA GLY A 161 -33.34 12.59 -2.48
C GLY A 161 -34.03 11.23 -2.42
N HIS A 162 -35.23 11.08 -3.00
CA HIS A 162 -35.86 9.77 -3.19
C HIS A 162 -35.20 8.97 -4.32
N ILE A 163 -35.00 7.68 -4.10
CA ILE A 163 -34.27 6.80 -5.02
C ILE A 163 -35.16 6.40 -6.20
N ILE A 164 -34.68 6.64 -7.41
CA ILE A 164 -35.34 6.23 -8.66
C ILE A 164 -34.89 4.80 -9.02
N THR A 165 -33.58 4.60 -9.14
CA THR A 165 -32.97 3.34 -9.53
C THR A 165 -31.50 3.28 -9.10
N ALA A 166 -30.91 2.09 -9.09
CA ALA A 166 -29.49 1.88 -8.85
C ALA A 166 -28.98 0.72 -9.71
N ASN A 167 -27.71 0.78 -10.12
CA ASN A 167 -27.11 -0.30 -10.87
C ASN A 167 -26.63 -1.45 -9.99
N LYS A 168 -26.22 -2.54 -10.64
CA LYS A 168 -25.76 -3.76 -9.96
C LYS A 168 -24.61 -3.48 -8.99
N ASN A 169 -23.62 -2.70 -9.40
CA ASN A 169 -22.45 -2.37 -8.59
C ASN A 169 -22.84 -1.66 -7.29
N PHE A 170 -23.76 -0.70 -7.34
CA PHE A 170 -24.26 -0.02 -6.14
C PHE A 170 -24.99 -0.98 -5.21
N LEU A 171 -25.86 -1.82 -5.76
CA LEU A 171 -26.66 -2.79 -4.99
C LEU A 171 -25.77 -3.82 -4.29
N GLU A 172 -24.78 -4.37 -4.98
CA GLU A 172 -23.81 -5.32 -4.41
C GLU A 172 -22.94 -4.65 -3.34
N THR A 173 -22.39 -3.46 -3.63
CA THR A 173 -21.56 -2.68 -2.70
C THR A 173 -22.33 -2.37 -1.40
N MET A 174 -23.60 -1.99 -1.51
CA MET A 174 -24.43 -1.60 -0.37
C MET A 174 -25.20 -2.77 0.27
N GLY A 175 -25.19 -3.95 -0.34
CA GLY A 175 -25.88 -5.16 0.15
C GLY A 175 -27.41 -5.13 0.06
N TYR A 176 -27.99 -4.32 -0.83
CA TYR A 176 -29.45 -4.20 -0.98
C TYR A 176 -29.95 -4.79 -2.31
N ALA A 177 -31.21 -5.22 -2.35
CA ALA A 177 -31.91 -5.39 -3.62
C ALA A 177 -32.62 -4.08 -4.02
N LEU A 178 -32.80 -3.84 -5.31
CA LEU A 178 -33.43 -2.61 -5.81
C LEU A 178 -34.81 -2.36 -5.19
N ARG A 179 -35.63 -3.41 -5.08
CA ARG A 179 -36.97 -3.35 -4.49
C ARG A 179 -36.99 -2.85 -3.03
N ASP A 180 -35.88 -2.98 -2.30
CA ASP A 180 -35.78 -2.61 -0.88
C ASP A 180 -35.44 -1.13 -0.71
N ILE A 181 -34.86 -0.51 -1.75
CA ILE A 181 -34.39 0.89 -1.72
C ILE A 181 -35.18 1.83 -2.62
N GLN A 182 -35.87 1.31 -3.65
CA GLN A 182 -36.60 2.13 -4.60
C GLN A 182 -37.70 2.95 -3.88
N SER A 183 -37.82 4.22 -4.26
CA SER A 183 -38.70 5.22 -3.62
C SER A 183 -38.40 5.51 -2.14
N LYS A 184 -37.34 4.93 -1.55
CA LYS A 184 -36.85 5.33 -0.24
C LYS A 184 -35.94 6.54 -0.37
N HIS A 185 -35.82 7.30 0.71
CA HIS A 185 -34.94 8.45 0.74
C HIS A 185 -33.49 8.03 1.06
N HIS A 186 -32.51 8.66 0.40
CA HIS A 186 -31.06 8.44 0.59
C HIS A 186 -30.58 8.38 2.06
N ARG A 187 -31.34 8.99 2.98
CA ARG A 187 -31.07 8.99 4.43
C ARG A 187 -30.90 7.59 5.01
N MET A 188 -31.52 6.57 4.44
CA MET A 188 -31.35 5.18 4.91
C MET A 188 -29.88 4.72 4.89
N PHE A 189 -29.07 5.22 3.94
CA PHE A 189 -27.65 4.88 3.84
C PHE A 189 -26.75 5.74 4.75
N CYS A 190 -27.29 6.74 5.45
CA CYS A 190 -26.50 7.73 6.17
C CYS A 190 -26.53 7.50 7.69
N HIS A 191 -25.44 7.87 8.36
CA HIS A 191 -25.47 8.11 9.80
C HIS A 191 -26.20 9.43 10.10
N GLU A 192 -26.72 9.58 11.32
CA GLU A 192 -27.51 10.76 11.71
C GLU A 192 -26.74 12.08 11.58
N ALA A 193 -25.45 12.07 11.93
CA ALA A 193 -24.56 13.23 11.86
C ALA A 193 -24.52 13.87 10.45
N PHE A 194 -24.62 13.07 9.39
CA PHE A 194 -24.49 13.59 8.01
C PHE A 194 -25.51 14.69 7.70
N TYR A 195 -26.79 14.51 8.06
CA TYR A 195 -27.83 15.52 7.81
C TYR A 195 -27.81 16.66 8.83
N GLN A 196 -27.19 16.45 10.01
CA GLN A 196 -26.96 17.53 10.97
C GLN A 196 -25.87 18.48 10.44
N GLU A 197 -24.81 17.93 9.86
CA GLU A 197 -23.71 18.69 9.25
C GLU A 197 -24.08 19.27 7.87
N ASN A 198 -24.97 18.60 7.13
CA ASN A 198 -25.36 18.97 5.77
C ASN A 198 -26.90 19.13 5.63
N PRO A 199 -27.54 20.06 6.37
CA PRO A 199 -29.00 20.18 6.38
C PRO A 199 -29.58 20.58 5.02
N ALA A 200 -28.83 21.34 4.21
CA ALA A 200 -29.26 21.84 2.91
C ALA A 200 -28.76 20.98 1.72
N PHE A 201 -28.31 19.73 1.96
CA PHE A 201 -27.65 18.90 0.95
C PHE A 201 -28.46 18.75 -0.35
N TRP A 202 -29.73 18.33 -0.25
CA TRP A 202 -30.59 18.15 -1.42
C TRP A 202 -31.07 19.47 -2.01
N GLN A 203 -31.30 20.50 -1.20
CA GLN A 203 -31.63 21.83 -1.70
C GLN A 203 -30.53 22.41 -2.59
N GLN A 204 -29.26 22.21 -2.21
CA GLN A 204 -28.11 22.65 -3.01
C GLN A 204 -27.99 21.88 -4.32
N LEU A 205 -28.20 20.56 -4.29
CA LEU A 205 -28.19 19.72 -5.49
C LEU A 205 -29.35 20.05 -6.44
N ALA A 206 -30.56 20.23 -5.91
CA ALA A 206 -31.72 20.69 -6.68
C ALA A 206 -31.53 22.10 -7.25
N GLY A 207 -30.73 22.94 -6.59
CA GLY A 207 -30.27 24.24 -7.11
C GLY A 207 -29.15 24.15 -8.15
N GLY A 208 -28.73 22.95 -8.57
CA GLY A 208 -27.72 22.74 -9.61
C GLY A 208 -26.28 22.61 -9.11
N GLN A 209 -26.03 22.63 -7.79
CA GLN A 209 -24.68 22.47 -7.24
C GLN A 209 -24.30 21.00 -7.13
N TYR A 210 -23.25 20.56 -7.80
CA TYR A 210 -22.72 19.21 -7.61
C TYR A 210 -22.02 19.08 -6.24
N LYS A 211 -21.94 17.85 -5.73
CA LYS A 211 -21.24 17.51 -4.48
C LYS A 211 -20.26 16.38 -4.70
N GLN A 212 -19.03 16.54 -4.23
CA GLN A 212 -17.98 15.53 -4.32
C GLN A 212 -17.29 15.35 -2.97
N GLY A 213 -16.89 14.12 -2.66
CA GLY A 213 -16.11 13.83 -1.46
C GLY A 213 -16.08 12.35 -1.11
N GLN A 214 -15.51 12.07 0.06
CA GLN A 214 -15.52 10.75 0.68
C GLN A 214 -16.59 10.73 1.75
N PHE A 215 -17.47 9.74 1.66
CA PHE A 215 -18.67 9.67 2.47
C PHE A 215 -18.77 8.32 3.16
N GLU A 216 -18.78 8.34 4.49
CA GLU A 216 -19.16 7.16 5.27
C GLU A 216 -20.67 6.92 5.15
N ARG A 217 -21.03 5.67 4.87
CA ARG A 217 -22.40 5.19 4.70
C ARG A 217 -22.58 3.88 5.45
N LYS A 218 -23.83 3.45 5.58
CA LYS A 218 -24.20 2.15 6.13
C LYS A 218 -24.72 1.26 5.02
N ASN A 219 -24.21 0.04 4.95
CA ASN A 219 -24.77 -1.02 4.10
C ASN A 219 -26.02 -1.65 4.75
N ALA A 220 -26.61 -2.65 4.10
CA ALA A 220 -27.80 -3.36 4.60
C ALA A 220 -27.61 -4.08 5.94
N ASN A 221 -26.38 -4.48 6.27
CA ASN A 221 -26.03 -5.11 7.55
C ASN A 221 -25.80 -4.07 8.66
N GLY A 222 -25.71 -2.79 8.31
CA GLY A 222 -25.39 -1.70 9.23
C GLY A 222 -23.89 -1.40 9.35
N ASP A 223 -23.03 -2.09 8.58
CA ASP A 223 -21.59 -1.85 8.58
C ASP A 223 -21.25 -0.53 7.89
N SER A 224 -20.24 0.16 8.41
CA SER A 224 -19.68 1.35 7.79
C SER A 224 -18.96 1.00 6.48
N ILE A 225 -19.30 1.73 5.42
CA ILE A 225 -18.67 1.66 4.10
C ILE A 225 -18.27 3.08 3.68
N TRP A 226 -17.08 3.22 3.10
CA TRP A 226 -16.58 4.49 2.61
C TRP A 226 -16.71 4.58 1.10
N LEU A 227 -17.48 5.56 0.63
CA LEU A 227 -17.67 5.81 -0.79
C LEU A 227 -17.01 7.13 -1.20
N GLU A 228 -16.11 7.07 -2.17
CA GLU A 228 -15.67 8.25 -2.91
C GLU A 228 -16.69 8.52 -4.00
N ALA A 229 -17.44 9.61 -3.87
CA ALA A 229 -18.61 9.83 -4.71
C ALA A 229 -18.77 11.26 -5.19
N THR A 230 -19.42 11.38 -6.35
CA THR A 230 -19.85 12.65 -6.93
C THR A 230 -21.34 12.58 -7.25
N TYR A 231 -22.11 13.54 -6.72
CA TYR A 231 -23.53 13.75 -6.97
C TYR A 231 -23.67 14.87 -8.00
N ILE A 232 -24.25 14.56 -9.16
CA ILE A 232 -24.31 15.43 -10.34
C ILE A 232 -25.78 15.70 -10.69
N PRO A 233 -26.24 16.96 -10.63
CA PRO A 233 -27.56 17.35 -11.11
C PRO A 233 -27.69 17.21 -12.63
N ILE A 234 -28.81 16.66 -13.09
CA ILE A 234 -29.18 16.53 -14.51
C ILE A 234 -30.35 17.47 -14.79
N PHE A 235 -30.23 18.24 -15.87
CA PHE A 235 -31.17 19.28 -16.25
C PHE A 235 -32.11 18.79 -17.36
N ASP A 236 -33.35 19.25 -17.34
CA ASP A 236 -34.31 19.09 -18.44
C ASP A 236 -34.15 20.19 -19.51
N ASP A 237 -35.00 20.14 -20.55
CA ASP A 237 -35.00 21.12 -21.65
C ASP A 237 -35.36 22.56 -21.19
N ASN A 238 -35.93 22.71 -19.98
CA ASN A 238 -36.26 24.00 -19.38
C ASN A 238 -35.13 24.52 -18.45
N GLY A 239 -34.02 23.79 -18.34
CA GLY A 239 -32.90 24.13 -17.46
C GLY A 239 -33.18 23.88 -15.97
N GLN A 240 -34.19 23.08 -15.63
CA GLN A 240 -34.50 22.70 -14.25
C GLN A 240 -33.89 21.33 -13.93
N VAL A 241 -33.39 21.16 -12.70
CA VAL A 241 -32.86 19.86 -12.26
C VAL A 241 -34.00 18.86 -12.18
N CYS A 242 -33.97 17.84 -13.04
CA CYS A 242 -35.00 16.79 -13.11
C CYS A 242 -34.59 15.53 -12.33
N LYS A 243 -33.29 15.28 -12.17
CA LYS A 243 -32.76 14.17 -11.37
C LYS A 243 -31.32 14.43 -10.92
N ILE A 244 -30.84 13.65 -9.97
CA ILE A 244 -29.45 13.67 -9.49
C ILE A 244 -28.85 12.28 -9.69
N ILE A 245 -27.74 12.19 -10.40
CA ILE A 245 -27.00 10.94 -10.58
C ILE A 245 -25.78 10.96 -9.67
N LYS A 246 -25.60 9.91 -8.88
CA LYS A 246 -24.41 9.70 -8.07
C LYS A 246 -23.55 8.60 -8.68
N PHE A 247 -22.29 8.92 -8.91
CA PHE A 247 -21.23 7.95 -9.21
C PHE A 247 -20.39 7.72 -7.95
N ALA A 248 -20.10 6.47 -7.63
CA ALA A 248 -19.33 6.12 -6.45
C ALA A 248 -18.36 4.96 -6.70
N SER A 249 -17.26 4.98 -5.97
CA SER A 249 -16.32 3.88 -5.80
C SER A 249 -16.22 3.53 -4.32
N ASP A 250 -16.23 2.23 -4.01
CA ASP A 250 -15.94 1.75 -2.66
C ASP A 250 -14.43 1.89 -2.38
N ILE A 251 -14.11 2.65 -1.34
CA ILE A 251 -12.74 2.91 -0.90
C ILE A 251 -12.52 2.42 0.54
N THR A 252 -13.41 1.57 1.06
CA THR A 252 -13.37 1.07 2.45
C THR A 252 -12.05 0.38 2.76
N GLU A 253 -11.58 -0.50 1.88
CA GLU A 253 -10.28 -1.16 2.05
C GLU A 253 -9.13 -0.13 2.10
N ARG A 254 -9.16 0.87 1.21
CA ARG A 254 -8.16 1.95 1.16
C ARG A 254 -8.15 2.77 2.45
N ILE A 255 -9.32 3.09 3.01
CA ILE A 255 -9.43 3.81 4.29
C ILE A 255 -8.90 2.95 5.44
N ASN A 256 -9.30 1.68 5.52
CA ASN A 256 -8.85 0.76 6.57
C ASN A 256 -7.33 0.55 6.53
N GLN A 257 -6.75 0.38 5.34
CA GLN A 257 -5.29 0.30 5.16
C GLN A 257 -4.59 1.59 5.61
N ASN A 258 -5.13 2.76 5.24
CA ASN A 258 -4.57 4.04 5.66
C ASN A 258 -4.62 4.25 7.18
N GLN A 259 -5.70 3.82 7.83
CA GLN A 259 -5.83 3.86 9.29
C GLN A 259 -4.84 2.90 9.97
N ALA A 260 -4.71 1.67 9.48
CA ALA A 260 -3.75 0.69 9.99
C ALA A 260 -2.31 1.19 9.88
N ILE A 261 -1.94 1.78 8.74
CA ILE A 261 -0.62 2.40 8.54
C ILE A 261 -0.38 3.53 9.55
N LYS A 262 -1.39 4.38 9.79
CA LYS A 262 -1.28 5.48 10.76
C LYS A 262 -1.06 4.95 12.18
N GLN A 263 -1.82 3.94 12.60
CA GLN A 263 -1.66 3.32 13.92
C GLN A 263 -0.28 2.66 14.07
N ALA A 264 0.18 1.93 13.05
CA ALA A 264 1.50 1.31 13.06
C ALA A 264 2.62 2.35 13.17
N ALA A 265 2.49 3.49 12.47
CA ALA A 265 3.42 4.60 12.56
C ALA A 265 3.45 5.21 13.98
N GLU A 266 2.29 5.46 14.60
CA GLU A 266 2.22 5.95 15.98
C GLU A 266 2.89 5.00 16.97
N ILE A 267 2.65 3.68 16.86
CA ILE A 267 3.30 2.66 17.69
C ILE A 267 4.82 2.68 17.50
N ALA A 268 5.29 2.73 16.25
CA ALA A 268 6.72 2.77 15.94
C ALA A 268 7.39 4.03 16.50
N TYR A 269 6.73 5.19 16.43
CA TYR A 269 7.22 6.45 16.99
C TYR A 269 7.37 6.35 18.52
N HIS A 270 6.35 5.86 19.23
CA HIS A 270 6.41 5.69 20.67
C HIS A 270 7.48 4.68 21.10
N ALA A 271 7.58 3.55 20.41
CA ALA A 271 8.59 2.53 20.68
C ALA A 271 10.02 3.04 20.46
N SER A 272 10.23 3.86 19.43
CA SER A 272 11.54 4.44 19.12
C SER A 272 11.96 5.48 20.15
N ASN A 273 11.05 6.39 20.53
CA ASN A 273 11.33 7.33 21.62
C ASN A 273 11.63 6.62 22.95
N HIS A 274 10.89 5.55 23.27
CA HIS A 274 11.17 4.75 24.46
C HIS A 274 12.56 4.07 24.39
N THR A 275 12.94 3.59 23.21
CA THR A 275 14.27 2.99 22.97
C THR A 275 15.38 4.02 23.13
N THR A 276 15.20 5.25 22.65
CA THR A 276 16.16 6.36 22.86
C THR A 276 16.33 6.66 24.34
N THR A 277 15.24 6.76 25.12
CA THR A 277 15.30 6.97 26.57
C THR A 277 16.03 5.82 27.27
N LEU A 278 15.68 4.58 26.98
CA LEU A 278 16.34 3.40 27.57
C LEU A 278 17.84 3.34 27.23
N SER A 279 18.20 3.74 26.01
CA SER A 279 19.61 3.81 25.60
C SER A 279 20.35 4.90 26.38
N GLN A 280 19.73 6.06 26.61
CA GLN A 280 20.32 7.13 27.42
C GLN A 280 20.53 6.69 28.88
N ASP A 281 19.54 6.00 29.46
CA ASP A 281 19.64 5.43 30.80
C ASP A 281 20.74 4.36 30.88
N GLY A 282 20.85 3.52 29.85
CA GLY A 282 21.92 2.54 29.70
C GLY A 282 23.31 3.18 29.63
N SER A 283 23.47 4.25 28.85
CA SER A 283 24.72 5.01 28.77
C SER A 283 25.12 5.62 30.12
N ASN A 284 24.15 6.13 30.89
CA ASN A 284 24.41 6.66 32.24
C ASN A 284 24.88 5.54 33.19
N LEU A 285 24.24 4.37 33.16
CA LEU A 285 24.64 3.23 33.98
C LEU A 285 26.04 2.71 33.64
N LEU A 286 26.41 2.70 32.35
CA LEU A 286 27.76 2.34 31.93
C LEU A 286 28.79 3.34 32.44
N LYS A 287 28.47 4.65 32.46
CA LYS A 287 29.35 5.67 33.01
C LYS A 287 29.64 5.43 34.49
N ASP A 288 28.62 5.12 35.28
CA ASP A 288 28.79 4.75 36.70
C ASP A 288 29.67 3.49 36.84
N THR A 289 29.49 2.52 35.94
CA THR A 289 30.28 1.27 35.94
C THR A 289 31.77 1.52 35.61
N ILE A 290 32.07 2.48 34.72
CA ILE A 290 33.44 2.93 34.44
C ILE A 290 34.05 3.54 35.70
N ASP A 291 33.30 4.38 36.41
CA ASP A 291 33.79 5.03 37.63
C ASP A 291 34.05 4.02 38.75
N TYR A 292 33.18 3.01 38.92
CA TYR A 292 33.45 1.89 39.82
C TYR A 292 34.70 1.11 39.41
N SER A 293 34.89 0.84 38.12
CA SER A 293 36.06 0.10 37.62
C SER A 293 37.37 0.85 37.87
N ARG A 294 37.38 2.18 37.70
CA ARG A 294 38.53 3.04 38.07
C ARG A 294 38.84 2.98 39.56
N ASN A 295 37.81 2.96 40.41
CA ASN A 295 38.01 2.85 41.84
C ASN A 295 38.61 1.49 42.22
N ILE A 296 38.16 0.39 41.61
CA ILE A 296 38.75 -0.94 41.82
C ILE A 296 40.21 -0.95 41.37
N ASP A 297 40.54 -0.36 40.22
CA ASP A 297 41.92 -0.27 39.71
C ASP A 297 42.83 0.46 40.73
N HIS A 298 42.36 1.57 41.29
CA HIS A 298 43.08 2.30 42.34
C HIS A 298 43.24 1.49 43.64
N GLN A 299 42.21 0.76 44.07
CA GLN A 299 42.32 -0.13 45.24
C GLN A 299 43.31 -1.27 45.01
N VAL A 300 43.40 -1.78 43.78
CA VAL A 300 44.38 -2.79 43.40
C VAL A 300 45.80 -2.24 43.48
N GLU A 301 46.05 -1.02 42.98
CA GLU A 301 47.36 -0.36 43.11
C GLU A 301 47.78 -0.20 44.58
N LEU A 302 46.88 0.30 45.43
CA LEU A 302 47.13 0.44 46.87
C LEU A 302 47.41 -0.91 47.55
N ALA A 303 46.69 -1.96 47.17
CA ALA A 303 46.89 -3.29 47.72
C ALA A 303 48.26 -3.89 47.33
N VAL A 304 48.73 -3.65 46.10
CA VAL A 304 50.09 -4.03 45.67
C VAL A 304 51.15 -3.34 46.54
N GLU A 305 51.00 -2.04 46.78
CA GLU A 305 51.94 -1.27 47.62
C GLU A 305 52.00 -1.81 49.06
N LEU A 306 50.84 -2.09 49.68
CA LEU A 306 50.76 -2.64 51.04
C LEU A 306 51.41 -4.03 51.15
N ILE A 307 51.28 -4.85 50.11
CA ILE A 307 51.89 -6.19 50.05
C ILE A 307 53.42 -6.10 49.91
N GLU A 308 53.91 -5.15 49.14
CA GLU A 308 55.35 -4.89 49.02
C GLU A 308 55.94 -4.44 50.37
N GLN A 309 55.24 -3.56 51.09
CA GLN A 309 55.59 -3.17 52.45
C GLN A 309 55.59 -4.37 53.42
N LEU A 310 54.56 -5.22 53.38
CA LEU A 310 54.47 -6.45 54.20
C LEU A 310 55.59 -7.46 53.89
N ASN A 311 55.96 -7.63 52.62
CA ASN A 311 57.07 -8.48 52.21
C ASN A 311 58.40 -7.96 52.76
N THR A 312 58.62 -6.64 52.65
CA THR A 312 59.80 -5.98 53.20
C THR A 312 59.88 -6.15 54.72
N GLN A 313 58.78 -5.92 55.43
CA GLN A 313 58.70 -6.10 56.88
C GLN A 313 58.93 -7.56 57.28
N SER A 314 58.37 -8.53 56.55
CA SER A 314 58.60 -9.96 56.80
C SER A 314 60.06 -10.36 56.60
N SER A 315 60.74 -9.80 55.59
CA SER A 315 62.18 -10.00 55.38
C SER A 315 63.02 -9.41 56.51
N GLN A 316 62.67 -8.22 57.01
CA GLN A 316 63.32 -7.62 58.18
C GLN A 316 63.16 -8.49 59.43
N ILE A 317 61.95 -8.98 59.70
CA ILE A 317 61.71 -9.88 60.85
C ILE A 317 62.51 -11.17 60.70
N SER A 318 62.56 -11.77 59.50
CA SER A 318 63.38 -12.97 59.24
C SER A 318 64.87 -12.74 59.59
N THR A 319 65.40 -11.56 59.27
CA THR A 319 66.78 -11.15 59.59
C THR A 319 66.98 -10.99 61.10
N ILE A 320 66.03 -10.37 61.79
CA ILE A 320 66.05 -10.21 63.25
C ILE A 320 66.01 -11.58 63.93
N VAL A 321 65.09 -12.46 63.53
CA VAL A 321 64.96 -13.82 64.06
C VAL A 321 66.27 -14.58 63.88
N SER A 322 66.86 -14.54 62.68
CA SER A 322 68.16 -15.18 62.42
C SER A 322 69.27 -14.66 63.34
N THR A 323 69.29 -13.35 63.61
CA THR A 323 70.25 -12.75 64.54
C THR A 323 70.03 -13.22 65.99
N ILE A 324 68.77 -13.32 66.44
CA ILE A 324 68.44 -13.80 67.79
C ILE A 324 68.82 -15.28 67.94
N THR A 325 68.57 -16.12 66.92
CA THR A 325 69.00 -17.52 66.92
C THR A 325 70.52 -17.63 67.08
N GLN A 326 71.29 -16.82 66.33
CA GLN A 326 72.75 -16.78 66.49
C GLN A 326 73.19 -16.34 67.90
N ILE A 327 72.51 -15.36 68.49
CA ILE A 327 72.78 -14.92 69.87
C ILE A 327 72.45 -16.03 70.87
N ALA A 328 71.33 -16.74 70.70
CA ALA A 328 70.92 -17.85 71.55
C ALA A 328 71.94 -19.00 71.48
N ASP A 329 72.40 -19.37 70.28
CA ASP A 329 73.43 -20.40 70.09
C ASP A 329 74.76 -20.01 70.75
N GLN A 330 75.18 -18.75 70.61
CA GLN A 330 76.36 -18.21 71.31
C GLN A 330 76.19 -18.24 72.83
N THR A 331 75.01 -17.85 73.33
CA THR A 331 74.70 -17.85 74.77
C THR A 331 74.70 -19.28 75.32
N ASN A 332 74.19 -20.24 74.56
CA ASN A 332 74.22 -21.66 74.89
C ASN A 332 75.66 -22.20 74.99
N LEU A 333 76.55 -21.79 74.07
CA LEU A 333 77.98 -22.14 74.12
C LEU A 333 78.70 -21.49 75.30
N LEU A 334 78.40 -20.22 75.61
CA LEU A 334 78.96 -19.52 76.78
C LEU A 334 78.52 -20.18 78.09
N ALA A 335 77.24 -20.54 78.19
CA ALA A 335 76.67 -21.25 79.33
C ALA A 335 77.31 -22.63 79.52
N LEU A 336 77.54 -23.36 78.42
CA LEU A 336 78.27 -24.64 78.45
C LEU A 336 79.70 -24.47 78.99
N ASN A 337 80.43 -23.45 78.52
CA ASN A 337 81.78 -23.15 79.02
C ASN A 337 81.76 -22.77 80.51
N ALA A 338 80.78 -21.98 80.94
CA ALA A 338 80.60 -21.61 82.35
C ALA A 338 80.27 -22.82 83.23
N ALA A 339 79.45 -23.76 82.74
CA ALA A 339 79.15 -25.01 83.44
C ALA A 339 80.40 -25.89 83.62
N ILE A 340 81.25 -25.97 82.59
CA ILE A 340 82.54 -26.68 82.65
C ILE A 340 83.46 -26.05 83.70
N GLU A 341 83.60 -24.72 83.70
CA GLU A 341 84.47 -24.01 84.66
C GLU A 341 83.93 -24.09 86.09
N ALA A 342 82.61 -24.04 86.26
CA ALA A 342 81.94 -24.25 87.55
C ALA A 342 82.17 -25.67 88.10
N ALA A 343 82.14 -26.70 87.24
CA ALA A 343 82.49 -28.07 87.63
C ALA A 343 83.98 -28.18 88.04
N ARG A 344 84.86 -27.42 87.37
CA ARG A 344 86.31 -27.38 87.63
C ARG A 344 86.66 -26.71 88.97
N ALA A 345 85.87 -25.73 89.41
CA ALA A 345 86.05 -25.01 90.68
C ALA A 345 85.56 -25.77 91.94
N GLY A 346 84.99 -26.97 91.78
CA GLY A 346 84.59 -27.83 92.91
C GLY A 346 83.50 -27.20 93.80
N GLU A 347 83.65 -27.30 95.13
CA GLU A 347 82.65 -26.78 96.10
C GLU A 347 82.41 -25.27 95.97
N SER A 348 83.42 -24.49 95.54
CA SER A 348 83.28 -23.04 95.30
C SER A 348 82.49 -22.69 94.03
N GLY A 349 82.32 -23.64 93.11
CA GLY A 349 81.64 -23.47 91.82
C GLY A 349 80.15 -23.83 91.81
N ARG A 350 79.59 -24.42 92.88
CA ARG A 350 78.19 -24.92 92.90
C ARG A 350 77.15 -23.86 92.57
N GLY A 351 77.31 -22.64 93.08
CA GLY A 351 76.41 -21.53 92.75
C GLY A 351 76.48 -21.11 91.28
N PHE A 352 77.67 -21.12 90.69
CA PHE A 352 77.88 -20.80 89.27
C PHE A 352 77.36 -21.90 88.33
N ALA A 353 77.43 -23.17 88.74
CA ALA A 353 76.91 -24.29 87.94
C ALA A 353 75.39 -24.18 87.72
N VAL A 354 74.64 -23.83 88.78
CA VAL A 354 73.19 -23.63 88.69
C VAL A 354 72.83 -22.48 87.75
N VAL A 355 73.56 -21.36 87.83
CA VAL A 355 73.34 -20.22 86.93
C VAL A 355 73.68 -20.60 85.48
N ALA A 356 74.77 -21.33 85.25
CA ALA A 356 75.15 -21.77 83.91
C ALA A 356 74.10 -22.71 83.29
N ASP A 357 73.55 -23.66 84.04
CA ASP A 357 72.47 -24.52 83.56
C ASP A 357 71.17 -23.73 83.26
N GLU A 358 70.83 -22.75 84.10
CA GLU A 358 69.66 -21.89 83.87
C GLU A 358 69.82 -21.03 82.60
N VAL A 359 70.99 -20.45 82.37
CA VAL A 359 71.30 -19.68 81.15
C VAL A 359 71.27 -20.59 79.92
N ARG A 360 71.76 -21.83 80.03
CA ARG A 360 71.71 -22.82 78.95
C ARG A 360 70.28 -23.18 78.59
N LEU A 361 69.43 -23.44 79.60
CA LEU A 361 68.01 -23.72 79.40
C LEU A 361 67.29 -22.53 78.77
N LEU A 362 67.59 -21.31 79.22
CA LEU A 362 67.05 -20.07 78.66
C LEU A 362 67.43 -19.92 77.18
N ALA A 363 68.71 -20.11 76.84
CA ALA A 363 69.19 -20.05 75.46
C ALA A 363 68.50 -21.09 74.57
N SER A 364 68.35 -22.34 75.04
CA SER A 364 67.62 -23.39 74.31
C SER A 364 66.14 -23.02 74.10
N ARG A 365 65.48 -22.44 75.11
CA ARG A 365 64.11 -21.92 74.98
C ARG A 365 64.03 -20.76 73.98
N THR A 366 65.02 -19.87 73.97
CA THR A 366 65.12 -18.78 73.00
C THR A 366 65.23 -19.32 71.58
N THR A 367 66.11 -20.30 71.32
CA THR A 367 66.23 -20.94 69.99
C THR A 367 64.89 -21.54 69.55
N SER A 368 64.24 -22.33 70.42
CA SER A 368 62.92 -22.91 70.11
C SER A 368 61.87 -21.85 69.78
N SER A 369 61.82 -20.74 70.53
CA SER A 369 60.89 -19.64 70.24
C SER A 369 61.25 -18.91 68.94
N THR A 370 62.54 -18.75 68.61
CA THR A 370 62.93 -18.15 67.33
C THR A 370 62.60 -19.02 66.14
N ASP A 371 62.69 -20.34 66.27
CA ASP A 371 62.29 -21.29 65.22
C ASP A 371 60.78 -21.17 64.93
N GLU A 372 59.94 -21.13 65.97
CA GLU A 372 58.51 -20.91 65.83
C GLU A 372 58.18 -19.57 65.13
N ILE A 373 58.89 -18.48 65.49
CA ILE A 373 58.71 -17.18 64.81
C ILE A 373 59.17 -17.27 63.35
N GLY A 374 60.27 -17.97 63.08
CA GLY A 374 60.78 -18.20 61.73
C GLY A 374 59.76 -18.89 60.83
N ASP A 375 59.08 -19.92 61.36
CA ASP A 375 58.01 -20.63 60.65
C ASP A 375 56.81 -19.72 60.37
N VAL A 376 56.39 -18.89 61.34
CA VAL A 376 55.31 -17.90 61.14
C VAL A 376 55.67 -16.88 60.06
N VAL A 377 56.90 -16.35 60.06
CA VAL A 377 57.37 -15.39 59.05
C VAL A 377 57.39 -16.02 57.65
N LYS A 378 57.87 -17.25 57.55
CA LYS A 378 57.90 -18.00 56.29
C LYS A 378 56.48 -18.27 55.77
N HIS A 379 55.55 -18.60 56.65
CA HIS A 379 54.14 -18.75 56.30
C HIS A 379 53.53 -17.43 55.80
N ASN A 380 53.83 -16.31 56.47
CA ASN A 380 53.38 -14.98 56.03
C ASN A 380 53.93 -14.62 54.64
N GLN A 381 55.20 -14.90 54.35
CA GLN A 381 55.77 -14.69 53.02
C GLN A 381 55.05 -15.49 51.93
N GLN A 382 54.66 -16.74 52.22
CA GLN A 382 53.87 -17.56 51.31
C GLN A 382 52.47 -16.97 51.08
N LEU A 383 51.81 -16.52 52.14
CA LEU A 383 50.51 -15.85 52.06
C LEU A 383 50.60 -14.58 51.19
N THR A 384 51.61 -13.73 51.42
CA THR A 384 51.82 -12.50 50.65
C THR A 384 52.07 -12.77 49.16
N SER A 385 52.83 -13.81 48.83
CA SER A 385 53.02 -14.28 47.44
C SER A 385 51.72 -14.76 46.79
N ASN A 386 50.89 -15.49 47.53
CA ASN A 386 49.57 -15.91 47.05
C ASN A 386 48.64 -14.72 46.80
N ILE A 387 48.60 -13.75 47.70
CA ILE A 387 47.79 -12.53 47.55
C ILE A 387 48.27 -11.72 46.34
N THR A 388 49.58 -11.62 46.12
CA THR A 388 50.15 -10.93 44.94
C THR A 388 49.61 -11.53 43.64
N ARG A 389 49.61 -12.87 43.51
CA ARG A 389 49.06 -13.55 42.32
C ARG A 389 47.56 -13.30 42.15
N GLN A 390 46.80 -13.32 43.24
CA GLN A 390 45.36 -13.04 43.19
C GLN A 390 45.07 -11.60 42.75
N ILE A 391 45.80 -10.63 43.27
CA ILE A 391 45.65 -9.22 42.89
C ILE A 391 46.00 -8.98 41.43
N SER A 392 47.07 -9.60 40.91
CA SER A 392 47.37 -9.52 39.47
C SER A 392 46.22 -10.05 38.61
N SER A 393 45.54 -11.12 39.05
CA SER A 393 44.34 -11.64 38.38
C SER A 393 43.14 -10.68 38.46
N VAL A 394 42.98 -9.96 39.58
CA VAL A 394 41.96 -8.92 39.73
C VAL A 394 42.25 -7.76 38.78
N ALA A 395 43.48 -7.27 38.73
CA ALA A 395 43.91 -6.21 37.80
C ALA A 395 43.58 -6.56 36.34
N GLN A 396 43.91 -7.80 35.92
CA GLN A 396 43.60 -8.26 34.57
C GLN A 396 42.09 -8.33 34.30
N SER A 397 41.29 -8.71 35.31
CA SER A 397 39.84 -8.75 35.22
C SER A 397 39.24 -7.36 35.08
N VAL A 398 39.73 -6.38 35.83
CA VAL A 398 39.32 -4.96 35.74
C VAL A 398 39.62 -4.41 34.34
N LYS A 399 40.81 -4.66 33.81
CA LYS A 399 41.18 -4.25 32.45
C LYS A 399 40.21 -4.80 31.41
N LYS A 400 39.91 -6.11 31.49
CA LYS A 400 38.96 -6.76 30.57
C LYS A 400 37.53 -6.23 30.73
N SER A 401 37.09 -5.92 31.96
CA SER A 401 35.81 -5.27 32.19
C SER A 401 35.72 -3.90 31.51
N ASN A 402 36.78 -3.09 31.59
CA ASN A 402 36.81 -1.77 30.91
C ASN A 402 36.71 -1.88 29.39
N GLU A 403 37.39 -2.85 28.78
CA GLU A 403 37.27 -3.14 27.34
C GLU A 403 35.82 -3.50 26.96
N LEU A 404 35.20 -4.43 27.70
CA LEU A 404 33.80 -4.83 27.47
C LEU A 404 32.81 -3.67 27.65
N ILE A 405 33.00 -2.84 28.66
CA ILE A 405 32.14 -1.67 28.91
C ILE A 405 32.21 -0.68 27.74
N SER A 406 33.41 -0.45 27.19
CA SER A 406 33.60 0.40 26.00
C SER A 406 32.85 -0.15 24.78
N ASP A 407 32.90 -1.46 24.56
CA ASP A 407 32.17 -2.11 23.46
C ASP A 407 30.66 -1.97 23.63
N VAL A 408 30.14 -2.20 24.85
CA VAL A 408 28.71 -2.04 25.15
C VAL A 408 28.27 -0.58 24.98
N SER A 409 29.08 0.39 25.39
CA SER A 409 28.79 1.82 25.20
C SER A 409 28.61 2.17 23.73
N THR A 410 29.48 1.64 22.86
CA THR A 410 29.39 1.84 21.41
C THR A 410 28.11 1.22 20.83
N VAL A 411 27.68 0.07 21.35
CA VAL A 411 26.43 -0.59 20.94
C VAL A 411 25.21 0.24 21.35
N ILE A 412 25.18 0.75 22.58
CA ILE A 412 24.08 1.59 23.07
C ILE A 412 23.94 2.88 22.24
N GLU A 413 25.05 3.53 21.90
CA GLU A 413 25.02 4.71 21.02
C GLU A 413 24.42 4.40 19.64
N LYS A 414 24.75 3.24 19.06
CA LYS A 414 24.17 2.79 17.78
C LYS A 414 22.67 2.48 17.91
N ILE A 415 22.22 1.93 19.03
CA ILE A 415 20.80 1.67 19.30
C ILE A 415 20.05 3.01 19.39
N ALA A 416 20.58 3.98 20.14
CA ALA A 416 20.00 5.32 20.26
C ALA A 416 19.90 6.02 18.88
N GLY A 417 20.97 5.99 18.09
CA GLY A 417 20.98 6.57 16.74
C GLY A 417 19.99 5.88 15.78
N SER A 418 19.87 4.55 15.87
CA SER A 418 18.91 3.80 15.05
C SER A 418 17.46 4.12 15.43
N ALA A 419 17.17 4.23 16.72
CA ALA A 419 15.86 4.63 17.22
C ALA A 419 15.50 6.06 16.75
N GLN A 420 16.45 7.00 16.83
CA GLN A 420 16.25 8.36 16.34
C GLN A 420 15.92 8.39 14.84
N ASN A 421 16.63 7.61 14.02
CA ASN A 421 16.34 7.52 12.57
C ASN A 421 14.91 7.04 12.28
N VAL A 422 14.38 6.10 13.08
CA VAL A 422 12.99 5.64 12.95
C VAL A 422 12.03 6.77 13.32
N THR A 423 12.28 7.47 14.44
CA THR A 423 11.49 8.65 14.84
C THR A 423 11.43 9.70 13.74
N ASP A 424 12.57 10.02 13.11
CA ASP A 424 12.65 11.02 12.04
C ASP A 424 11.87 10.56 10.79
N THR A 425 12.00 9.29 10.41
CA THR A 425 11.30 8.70 9.25
C THR A 425 9.78 8.68 9.46
N VAL A 426 9.32 8.32 10.66
CA VAL A 426 7.89 8.34 10.99
C VAL A 426 7.37 9.78 11.01
N SER A 427 8.16 10.71 11.52
CA SER A 427 7.82 12.14 11.53
C SER A 427 7.68 12.69 10.11
N SER A 428 8.58 12.35 9.18
CA SER A 428 8.46 12.79 7.78
C SER A 428 7.20 12.24 7.09
N LEU A 429 6.83 10.98 7.34
CA LEU A 429 5.59 10.39 6.82
C LEU A 429 4.32 11.14 7.29
N SER A 430 4.37 11.76 8.46
CA SER A 430 3.25 12.53 9.01
C SER A 430 3.14 13.95 8.43
N ILE A 431 4.24 14.52 7.93
CA ILE A 431 4.30 15.87 7.36
C ILE A 431 3.82 15.86 5.89
N ASP A 432 4.19 14.86 5.10
CA ASP A 432 3.83 14.80 3.68
C ASP A 432 2.32 14.60 3.42
N ARG A 433 1.55 14.10 4.40
CA ARG A 433 0.09 13.91 4.25
C ARG A 433 -0.75 15.17 4.49
N LYS A 434 -0.17 16.30 4.93
CA LYS A 434 -0.89 17.58 5.06
C LYS A 434 -0.81 18.47 3.81
N ALA A 435 -0.06 18.06 2.79
CA ALA A 435 0.23 18.87 1.60
C ALA A 435 -0.52 18.46 0.32
N GLY A 436 -1.41 17.46 0.39
CA GLY A 436 -2.30 17.05 -0.70
C GLY A 436 -3.70 16.81 -0.19
#